data_AF-A0A520IU40-F1
#
_entry.id   AF-A0A520IU40-F1
#
_cell.length_a   1.000
_cell.length_b   1.000
_cell.length_c   1.000
_cell.angle_alpha   90.00
_cell.angle_beta   90.00
_cell.angle_gamma   90.00
#
_symmetry.space_group_name_H-M   'P 1'
#
loop_
_entity.id
_entity.type
_entity.pdbx_description
1 polymer ?
#
loop_
_entity_poly.entity_id
_entity_poly.type
_entity_poly.pdbx_seq_one_letter_code
_entity_poly.pdbx_strand_id
1 'polypeptide(L)' 'MLTVLSLAPGILMTITSFTRIVVALSLLRTGLGAQGVPPNPVIISLALFLSLFVMTPTF' A
#
# COMPACT_ATOMS: atom_id res chain seq x y z
N MET A 1 -13.80 4.62 22.30
CA MET A 1 -12.45 4.02 22.40
C MET A 1 -12.19 2.99 21.29
N LEU A 2 -13.14 2.10 20.96
CA LEU A 2 -13.01 1.18 19.81
C LEU A 2 -12.81 1.88 18.45
N THR A 3 -13.46 3.03 18.23
CA THR A 3 -13.38 3.80 16.98
C THR A 3 -11.96 4.27 16.63
N VAL A 4 -11.15 4.62 17.63
CA VAL A 4 -9.77 5.09 17.42
C VAL A 4 -8.85 3.92 17.05
N LEU A 5 -9.03 2.77 17.69
CA LEU A 5 -8.19 1.59 17.45
C LEU A 5 -8.43 0.97 16.07
N SER A 6 -9.67 1.02 15.56
CA SER A 6 -10.00 0.57 14.20
C SER A 6 -9.45 1.47 13.10
N LEU A 7 -9.23 2.76 13.39
CA LEU A 7 -8.75 3.76 12.43
C LEU A 7 -7.22 3.93 12.46
N ALA A 8 -6.58 3.59 13.58
CA ALA A 8 -5.14 3.64 13.77
C ALA A 8 -4.31 2.98 12.64
N PRO A 9 -4.60 1.73 12.19
CA PRO A 9 -3.82 1.11 11.11
C PRO A 9 -4.01 1.83 9.77
N GLY A 10 -5.20 2.39 9.51
CA GLY A 10 -5.47 3.15 8.30
C GLY A 10 -4.67 4.45 8.24
N ILE A 11 -4.61 5.18 9.36
CA ILE A 11 -3.86 6.44 9.46
C ILE A 11 -2.35 6.19 9.33
N LEU A 12 -1.84 5.12 9.94
CA LEU A 12 -0.44 4.70 9.80
C LEU A 12 -0.09 4.39 8.33
N MET A 13 -1.00 3.78 7.57
CA MET A 13 -0.79 3.55 6.14
C MET A 13 -0.78 4.85 5.30
N THR A 14 -1.47 5.91 5.72
CA THR A 14 -1.50 7.18 4.98
C THR A 14 -0.30 8.09 5.25
N ILE A 15 0.31 8.03 6.43
CA ILE A 15 1.48 8.84 6.78
C ILE A 15 2.81 8.22 6.31
N THR A 16 2.78 7.01 5.75
CA THR A 16 3.95 6.24 5.32
C THR A 16 4.13 6.27 3.80
N SER A 17 5.20 5.66 3.29
CA SER A 17 5.43 5.52 1.84
C SER A 17 4.40 4.61 1.14
N PHE A 18 3.55 3.92 1.91
CA PHE A 18 2.56 2.96 1.41
C PHE A 18 1.62 3.56 0.37
N THR A 19 1.01 4.73 0.64
CA THR A 19 0.09 5.37 -0.31
C THR A 19 0.76 5.65 -1.66
N ARG A 20 2.02 6.11 -1.66
CA ARG A 20 2.76 6.39 -2.91
C ARG A 20 3.03 5.12 -3.71
N ILE A 21 3.43 4.04 -3.04
CA ILE A 21 3.77 2.77 -3.69
C ILE A 21 2.51 2.08 -4.25
N VAL A 22 1.41 2.04 -3.49
CA VAL A 22 0.13 1.47 -3.96
C VAL A 22 -0.39 2.21 -5.19
N VAL A 23 -0.33 3.54 -5.20
CA VAL A 23 -0.80 4.35 -6.33
C VAL A 23 0.05 4.08 -7.58
N ALA A 24 1.38 4.04 -7.45
CA ALA A 24 2.27 3.72 -8.57
C ALA A 24 1.98 2.33 -9.16
N LEU A 25 1.82 1.31 -8.32
CA LEU A 25 1.48 -0.05 -8.75
C LEU A 25 0.08 -0.14 -9.37
N SER A 26 -0.88 0.65 -8.86
CA SER A 26 -2.24 0.70 -9.40
C SER A 26 -2.29 1.39 -10.78
N LEU A 27 -1.49 2.43 -10.97
CA LEU A 27 -1.31 3.08 -12.27
C LEU A 27 -0.60 2.15 -13.27
N LEU A 28 0.42 1.42 -12.82
CA LEU A 28 1.09 0.39 -13.62
C LEU A 28 0.09 -0.66 -14.10
N ARG A 29 -0.78 -1.16 -13.21
CA ARG A 29 -1.84 -2.11 -13.57
C ARG A 29 -2.73 -1.55 -14.68
N THR A 30 -3.18 -0.32 -14.57
CA THR A 30 -4.03 0.31 -15.59
C THR A 30 -3.29 0.45 -16.93
N GLY A 31 -1.99 0.75 -16.89
CA GLY A 31 -1.14 0.86 -18.08
C GLY A 31 -0.82 -0.47 -18.77
N LEU A 32 -0.83 -1.59 -18.05
CA LEU A 32 -0.52 -2.92 -18.60
C LEU A 32 -1.62 -3.50 -19.50
N GLY A 33 -2.83 -2.94 -19.50
CA GLY A 33 -3.97 -3.44 -20.30
C GLY A 33 -4.46 -4.85 -19.92
N ALA A 34 -3.82 -5.50 -18.95
CA ALA A 34 -4.18 -6.82 -18.45
C ALA A 34 -5.33 -6.70 -17.44
N GLN A 35 -6.52 -7.17 -17.82
CA GLN A 35 -7.67 -7.19 -16.92
C GLN A 35 -7.46 -8.22 -15.81
N GLY A 36 -7.48 -7.78 -14.56
CA GLY A 36 -7.41 -8.66 -13.39
C GLY A 36 -6.02 -9.14 -12.99
N VAL A 37 -4.96 -8.79 -13.73
CA VAL A 37 -3.57 -9.12 -13.37
C VAL A 37 -2.74 -7.84 -13.31
N PRO A 38 -2.09 -7.52 -12.17
CA PRO A 38 -2.09 -8.23 -10.89
C PRO A 38 -3.38 -7.96 -10.06
N PRO A 39 -3.86 -8.94 -9.26
CA PRO A 39 -5.06 -8.77 -8.44
C PRO A 39 -4.79 -7.81 -7.25
N ASN A 40 -5.85 -7.15 -6.75
CA ASN A 40 -5.74 -6.16 -5.65
C ASN A 40 -4.94 -6.66 -4.43
N PRO A 41 -5.14 -7.90 -3.92
CA PRO A 41 -4.39 -8.39 -2.77
C PRO A 41 -2.89 -8.46 -3.00
N VAL A 42 -2.46 -8.73 -4.24
CA VAL A 42 -1.03 -8.79 -4.63
C VAL A 42 -0.41 -7.40 -4.67
N ILE A 43 -1.14 -6.40 -5.18
CA ILE A 43 -0.67 -5.01 -5.18
C ILE A 43 -0.51 -4.50 -3.76
N ILE A 44 -1.47 -4.82 -2.88
CA ILE A 44 -1.44 -4.41 -1.47
C ILE A 44 -0.29 -5.08 -0.73
N SER A 45 -0.07 -6.39 -0.92
CA SER A 45 1.02 -7.11 -0.26
C SER A 45 2.39 -6.63 -0.74
N LEU A 46 2.58 -6.42 -2.05
CA LEU A 46 3.79 -5.82 -2.60
C LEU A 46 4.05 -4.43 -2.01
N ALA A 47 3.02 -3.59 -1.93
CA ALA A 47 3.17 -2.27 -1.38
C ALA A 47 3.53 -2.27 0.11
N LEU A 48 2.98 -3.21 0.91
CA LEU A 48 3.35 -3.38 2.31
C LEU A 48 4.82 -3.78 2.46
N PHE A 49 5.28 -4.80 1.71
CA PHE A 49 6.68 -5.24 1.76
C PHE A 49 7.66 -4.14 1.34
N LEU A 50 7.37 -3.44 0.24
CA LEU A 50 8.21 -2.34 -0.23
C LEU A 50 8.21 -1.16 0.74
N SER A 51 7.08 -0.89 1.40
CA SER A 51 7.01 0.17 2.43
C SER A 51 7.87 -0.18 3.65
N LEU A 52 7.80 -1.42 4.12
CA LEU A 52 8.65 -1.89 5.23
C LEU A 52 10.13 -1.77 4.87
N PHE A 53 10.52 -2.16 3.65
CA PHE A 53 11.89 -2.02 3.16
C PHE A 53 12.35 -0.55 3.12
N VAL A 54 11.55 0.33 2.54
CA VAL A 54 11.87 1.76 2.39
C VAL A 54 11.88 2.50 3.73
N MET A 55 11.05 2.09 4.69
CA MET A 55 10.96 2.72 6.01
C MET A 55 11.83 2.07 7.09
N THR A 56 12.66 1.08 6.74
CA THR A 56 13.70 0.56 7.64
C THR A 56 14.59 1.62 8.32
N PRO A 57 14.97 2.77 7.70
CA PRO A 57 15.78 3.76 8.40
C PRO A 57 15.00 4.68 9.34
N THR A 58 13.66 4.64 9.29
CA THR A 58 12.78 5.56 10.05
C THR A 58 12.13 4.92 11.29
N PHE A 59 12.29 3.60 11.46
CA PHE A 59 11.81 2.85 12.63
C PHE A 59 12.97 2.19 13.37
#